data_AF-A0A7S2FX33-F1
#
_entry.id   AF-A0A7S2FX33-F1
#
_cell.length_a   1.000
_cell.length_b   1.000
_cell.length_c   1.000
_cell.angle_alpha   90.00
_cell.angle_beta   90.00
_cell.angle_gamma   90.00
#
_symmetry.space_group_name_H-M   'P 1'
#
loop_
_entity.id
_entity.type
_entity.pdbx_description
1 polymer ?
#
loop_
_entity_poly.entity_id
_entity_poly.type
_entity_poly.pdbx_seq_one_letter_code
_entity_poly.pdbx_strand_id
1 'polypeptide(L)'
;HIKGATAKGVEPLYEAIKKGTDKNWEERAGCMTYPDAVAKVLKAKGVDTAKWLKDCLKMSLPEMQKAAAGLGAGDVHFDWNVARSVEGYYRIKGSTEYCIERAIAFAPYADCIWMETG
;
A
#
# COMPACT_ATOMS: atom_id res chain seq x y z
N HIS A 1 4.94 -2.53 -1.57
CA HIS A 1 3.53 -2.64 -1.10
C HIS A 1 2.56 -2.15 -2.15
N ILE A 2 1.32 -2.66 -2.16
CA ILE A 2 0.24 -2.22 -3.05
C ILE A 2 -0.35 -0.90 -2.55
N LYS A 3 -0.63 0.04 -3.48
CA LYS A 3 -1.35 1.29 -3.23
C LYS A 3 -2.85 1.05 -3.37
N GLY A 4 -3.64 1.70 -2.52
CA GLY A 4 -5.10 1.72 -2.61
C GLY A 4 -5.65 3.10 -2.25
N ALA A 5 -6.92 3.32 -2.59
CA ALA A 5 -7.67 4.49 -2.16
C ALA A 5 -7.95 4.39 -0.65
N THR A 6 -7.79 5.49 0.07
CA THR A 6 -8.16 5.60 1.50
C THR A 6 -9.27 6.60 1.74
N ALA A 7 -9.67 7.37 0.72
CA ALA A 7 -10.89 8.15 0.73
C ALA A 7 -12.08 7.27 0.34
N LYS A 8 -13.16 7.31 1.13
CA LYS A 8 -14.41 6.58 0.83
C LYS A 8 -15.16 7.25 -0.32
N GLY A 9 -15.80 6.43 -1.17
CA GLY A 9 -16.73 6.90 -2.19
C GLY A 9 -16.09 7.52 -3.43
N VAL A 10 -14.77 7.39 -3.61
CA VAL A 10 -14.08 7.81 -4.83
C VAL A 10 -14.38 6.85 -5.97
N GLU A 11 -14.56 7.39 -7.17
CA GLU A 11 -14.79 6.59 -8.37
C GLU A 11 -13.57 5.72 -8.70
N PRO A 12 -13.75 4.54 -9.33
CA PRO A 12 -12.62 3.74 -9.80
C PRO A 12 -11.71 4.53 -10.74
N LEU A 13 -10.39 4.32 -10.63
CA LEU A 13 -9.39 5.00 -11.45
C LEU A 13 -9.63 4.80 -12.95
N TYR A 14 -10.03 3.59 -13.37
CA TYR A 14 -10.34 3.34 -14.79
C TYR A 14 -11.49 4.21 -15.31
N GLU A 15 -12.46 4.59 -14.46
CA GLU A 15 -13.53 5.51 -14.86
C GLU A 15 -13.00 6.93 -14.99
N ALA A 16 -12.13 7.36 -14.06
CA ALA A 16 -11.50 8.66 -14.13
C ALA A 16 -10.66 8.81 -15.40
N ILE A 17 -9.90 7.77 -15.78
CA ILE A 17 -9.13 7.71 -17.04
C ILE A 17 -10.06 7.80 -18.25
N LYS A 18 -11.13 6.99 -18.28
CA LYS A 18 -12.11 7.03 -19.39
C LYS A 18 -12.77 8.40 -19.55
N LYS A 19 -12.97 9.13 -18.45
CA LYS A 19 -13.55 10.48 -18.41
C LYS A 19 -12.50 11.60 -18.62
N GLY A 20 -11.20 11.29 -18.68
CA GLY A 20 -10.12 12.28 -18.77
C GLY A 20 -9.92 13.14 -17.51
N THR A 21 -10.27 12.60 -16.33
CA THR A 21 -10.26 13.29 -15.01
C THR A 21 -9.28 12.64 -14.03
N ASP A 22 -8.34 11.84 -14.53
CA ASP A 22 -7.38 11.05 -13.75
C ASP A 22 -6.20 11.85 -13.19
N LYS A 23 -5.89 13.02 -13.78
CA LYS A 23 -4.71 13.83 -13.45
C LYS A 23 -4.52 14.10 -11.94
N ASN A 24 -5.61 14.31 -11.19
CA ASN A 24 -5.60 14.55 -9.75
C ASN A 24 -6.26 13.42 -8.94
N TRP A 25 -6.53 12.28 -9.58
CA TRP A 25 -7.28 11.20 -8.96
C TRP A 25 -6.54 10.60 -7.75
N GLU A 26 -5.22 10.42 -7.82
CA GLU A 26 -4.45 9.88 -6.69
C GLU A 26 -4.55 10.76 -5.44
N GLU A 27 -4.57 12.09 -5.61
CA GLU A 27 -4.75 13.05 -4.52
C GLU A 27 -6.16 12.96 -3.95
N ARG A 28 -7.19 12.96 -4.82
CA ARG A 28 -8.61 12.83 -4.42
C ARG A 28 -8.89 11.51 -3.70
N ALA A 29 -8.30 10.42 -4.17
CA ALA A 29 -8.39 9.08 -3.59
C ALA A 29 -7.59 8.92 -2.28
N GLY A 30 -6.68 9.86 -1.99
CA GLY A 30 -5.73 9.75 -0.89
C GLY A 30 -4.83 8.51 -1.04
N CYS A 31 -4.38 8.20 -2.25
CA CYS A 31 -3.69 6.94 -2.52
C CYS A 31 -2.45 6.74 -1.63
N MET A 32 -2.45 5.66 -0.85
CA MET A 32 -1.32 5.25 -0.03
C MET A 32 -1.30 3.73 0.14
N THR A 33 -0.27 3.20 0.78
CA THR A 33 -0.23 1.78 1.16
C THR A 33 -1.04 1.56 2.43
N TYR A 34 -1.55 0.35 2.67
CA TYR A 34 -2.26 0.05 3.92
C TYR A 34 -1.38 0.33 5.18
N PRO A 35 -0.09 -0.05 5.23
CA PRO A 35 0.79 0.33 6.32
C PRO A 35 0.90 1.84 6.55
N ASP A 36 1.01 2.63 5.48
CA ASP A 36 1.07 4.09 5.57
C ASP A 36 -0.25 4.68 6.11
N ALA A 37 -1.40 4.13 5.69
CA ALA A 37 -2.72 4.53 6.16
C ALA A 37 -2.89 4.27 7.67
N VAL A 38 -2.50 3.07 8.13
CA VAL A 38 -2.49 2.73 9.55
C VAL A 38 -1.51 3.61 10.32
N ALA A 39 -0.30 3.81 9.80
CA ALA A 39 0.71 4.64 10.44
C ALA A 39 0.24 6.10 10.59
N LYS A 40 -0.50 6.65 9.62
CA LYS A 40 -1.11 7.98 9.71
C LYS A 40 -2.12 8.06 10.87
N VAL A 41 -2.96 7.03 11.04
CA VAL A 41 -3.92 6.96 12.15
C VAL A 41 -3.21 6.81 13.49
N LEU A 42 -2.22 5.93 13.58
CA LEU A 42 -1.44 5.69 14.80
C LEU A 42 -0.65 6.94 15.23
N LYS A 43 0.00 7.64 14.29
CA LYS A 43 0.69 8.91 14.56
C LYS A 43 -0.26 9.98 15.09
N ALA A 44 -1.46 10.10 14.52
CA ALA A 44 -2.48 11.04 15.02
C ALA A 44 -2.93 10.73 16.46
N LYS A 45 -2.74 9.49 16.92
CA LYS A 45 -2.99 9.07 18.31
C LYS A 45 -1.74 9.11 19.21
N GLY A 46 -0.60 9.59 18.70
CA GLY A 46 0.66 9.65 19.44
C GLY A 46 1.35 8.30 19.63
N VAL A 47 0.98 7.27 18.85
CA VAL A 47 1.60 5.95 18.91
C VAL A 47 2.85 5.91 18.01
N ASP A 48 3.96 5.40 18.52
CA ASP A 48 5.15 5.16 17.70
C ASP A 48 4.87 4.09 16.62
N THR A 49 5.25 4.40 15.39
CA THR A 49 4.97 3.58 14.20
C THR A 49 6.19 2.84 13.68
N ALA A 50 7.37 3.05 14.25
CA ALA A 50 8.61 2.41 13.78
C ALA A 50 8.52 0.88 13.83
N LYS A 51 7.92 0.33 14.89
CA LYS A 51 7.68 -1.11 15.00
C LYS A 51 6.64 -1.61 13.99
N TRP A 52 5.52 -0.90 13.87
CA TRP A 52 4.45 -1.23 12.91
C TRP A 52 4.99 -1.33 11.48
N LEU A 53 5.74 -0.32 11.03
CA LEU A 53 6.27 -0.23 9.66
C LEU A 53 7.30 -1.33 9.33
N LYS A 54 7.89 -1.97 10.34
CA LYS A 54 8.78 -3.13 10.16
C LYS A 54 8.01 -4.44 10.18
N ASP A 55 7.15 -4.62 11.18
CA ASP A 55 6.43 -5.87 11.39
C ASP A 55 5.42 -6.13 10.25
N CYS A 56 4.82 -5.08 9.68
CA CYS A 56 3.84 -5.21 8.61
C CYS A 56 4.42 -5.78 7.30
N LEU A 57 5.75 -5.73 7.09
CA LEU A 57 6.39 -6.27 5.89
C LEU A 57 6.20 -7.78 5.73
N LYS A 58 5.97 -8.49 6.84
CA LYS A 58 5.82 -9.95 6.90
C LYS A 58 4.37 -10.41 7.01
N MET A 59 3.42 -9.51 6.82
CA MET A 59 1.99 -9.76 7.03
C MET A 59 1.20 -9.64 5.73
N SER A 60 0.19 -10.50 5.58
CA SER A 60 -0.88 -10.35 4.61
C SER A 60 -1.82 -9.19 5.01
N LEU A 61 -2.68 -8.75 4.08
CA LEU A 61 -3.65 -7.68 4.36
C LEU A 61 -4.59 -8.01 5.54
N PRO A 62 -5.20 -9.21 5.66
CA PRO A 62 -6.03 -9.55 6.81
C PRO A 62 -5.26 -9.55 8.14
N GLU A 63 -4.00 -10.00 8.13
CA GLU A 63 -3.14 -9.97 9.33
C GLU A 63 -2.81 -8.54 9.72
N MET A 64 -2.48 -7.68 8.76
CA MET A 64 -2.27 -6.26 8.98
C MET A 64 -3.52 -5.59 9.55
N GLN A 65 -4.72 -5.90 9.03
CA GLN A 65 -5.98 -5.36 9.54
C GLN A 65 -6.23 -5.75 10.99
N LYS A 66 -6.01 -7.03 11.32
CA LYS A 66 -6.13 -7.54 12.70
C LYS A 66 -5.13 -6.87 13.64
N ALA A 67 -3.86 -6.75 13.21
CA ALA A 67 -2.81 -6.11 14.00
C ALA A 67 -3.07 -4.61 14.20
N ALA A 68 -3.49 -3.90 13.15
CA ALA A 68 -3.86 -2.48 13.21
C ALA A 68 -5.01 -2.22 14.18
N ALA A 69 -6.04 -3.09 14.18
CA ALA A 69 -7.13 -3.03 15.15
C ALA A 69 -6.61 -3.19 16.60
N GLY A 70 -5.71 -4.15 16.83
CA GLY A 70 -5.09 -4.39 18.14
C GLY A 70 -4.19 -3.23 18.62
N LEU A 71 -3.59 -2.47 17.70
CA LEU A 71 -2.82 -1.25 18.00
C LEU A 71 -3.71 -0.02 18.21
N GLY A 72 -5.03 -0.17 18.13
CA GLY A 72 -5.98 0.91 18.30
C GLY A 72 -6.13 1.80 17.07
N ALA A 73 -5.68 1.39 15.87
CA ALA A 73 -5.96 2.12 14.64
C ALA A 73 -7.45 2.03 14.24
N GLY A 74 -8.15 0.98 14.68
CA GLY A 74 -9.54 0.71 14.33
C GLY A 74 -9.70 0.25 12.88
N ASP A 75 -10.89 0.46 12.32
CA ASP A 75 -11.19 0.12 10.92
C ASP A 75 -10.63 1.18 9.96
N VAL A 76 -9.42 0.93 9.44
CA VAL A 76 -8.77 1.80 8.46
C VAL A 76 -9.27 1.46 7.07
N HIS A 77 -10.00 2.38 6.46
CA HIS A 77 -10.50 2.21 5.09
C HIS A 77 -9.37 2.14 4.07
N PHE A 78 -9.41 1.10 3.23
CA PHE A 78 -8.45 0.89 2.17
C PHE A 78 -9.07 0.04 1.06
N ASP A 79 -9.01 0.54 -0.17
CA ASP A 79 -9.50 -0.16 -1.35
C ASP A 79 -8.48 -0.08 -2.51
N TRP A 80 -7.78 -1.19 -2.76
CA TRP A 80 -6.85 -1.33 -3.87
C TRP A 80 -7.53 -1.66 -5.22
N ASN A 81 -8.81 -2.05 -5.22
CA ASN A 81 -9.53 -2.45 -6.43
C ASN A 81 -9.97 -1.20 -7.20
N VAL A 82 -10.37 -0.17 -6.46
CA VAL A 82 -10.68 1.18 -6.95
C VAL A 82 -9.46 1.82 -7.62
N ALA A 83 -8.24 1.48 -7.20
CA ALA A 83 -7.00 2.02 -7.75
C ALA A 83 -6.45 1.26 -8.97
N ARG A 84 -7.14 0.25 -9.51
CA ARG A 84 -6.62 -0.55 -10.63
C ARG A 84 -6.55 0.24 -11.93
N SER A 85 -5.57 -0.11 -12.76
CA SER A 85 -5.47 0.41 -14.14
C SER A 85 -6.64 -0.10 -15.01
N VAL A 86 -6.75 0.41 -16.23
CA VAL A 86 -7.78 0.00 -17.20
C VAL A 86 -7.63 -1.48 -17.57
N GLU A 87 -6.39 -1.98 -17.59
CA GLU A 87 -6.02 -3.39 -17.81
C GLU A 87 -6.23 -4.26 -16.56
N GLY A 88 -6.48 -3.65 -15.40
CA GLY A 88 -6.72 -4.34 -14.14
C GLY A 88 -5.48 -4.51 -13.25
N TYR A 89 -4.37 -3.85 -13.54
CA TYR A 89 -3.16 -3.96 -12.71
C TYR A 89 -3.32 -3.26 -11.36
N TYR A 90 -2.81 -3.90 -10.30
CA TYR A 90 -2.64 -3.26 -9.01
C TYR A 90 -1.49 -2.25 -9.05
N ARG A 91 -1.69 -1.10 -8.42
CA ARG A 91 -0.63 -0.11 -8.28
C ARG A 91 0.31 -0.51 -7.15
N ILE A 92 1.61 -0.36 -7.38
CA ILE A 92 2.63 -0.59 -6.37
C ILE A 92 3.32 0.72 -6.00
N LYS A 93 3.74 0.83 -4.74
CA LYS A 93 4.75 1.78 -4.29
C LYS A 93 6.08 1.04 -4.29
N GLY A 94 6.91 1.31 -5.30
CA GLY A 94 8.27 0.81 -5.37
C GLY A 94 9.14 1.49 -4.30
N SER A 95 10.05 0.72 -3.70
CA SER A 95 11.06 1.20 -2.76
C SER A 95 12.18 0.18 -2.65
N THR A 96 13.29 0.56 -2.01
CA THR A 96 14.39 -0.36 -1.71
C THR A 96 13.90 -1.53 -0.85
N GLU A 97 13.04 -1.29 0.15
CA GLU A 97 12.44 -2.35 0.97
C GLU A 97 11.63 -3.32 0.13
N TYR A 98 10.84 -2.83 -0.83
CA TYR A 98 10.09 -3.70 -1.75
C TYR A 98 11.02 -4.60 -2.59
N CYS A 99 12.16 -4.07 -3.01
CA CYS A 99 13.17 -4.85 -3.73
C CYS A 99 13.88 -5.86 -2.82
N ILE A 100 14.21 -5.48 -1.58
CA ILE A 100 14.83 -6.36 -0.58
C ILE A 100 13.94 -7.56 -0.28
N GLU A 101 12.64 -7.35 -0.03
CA GLU A 101 11.72 -8.46 0.26
C GLU A 101 11.62 -9.44 -0.92
N ARG A 102 11.62 -8.93 -2.17
CA ARG A 102 11.69 -9.78 -3.36
C ARG A 102 13.02 -10.53 -3.44
N ALA A 103 14.14 -9.86 -3.16
CA ALA A 103 15.44 -10.47 -3.16
C ALA A 103 15.54 -11.62 -2.14
N ILE A 104 15.05 -11.40 -0.91
CA ILE A 104 14.99 -12.44 0.13
C ILE A 104 14.16 -13.65 -0.35
N ALA A 105 13.02 -13.40 -0.99
CA ALA A 105 12.17 -14.47 -1.53
C ALA A 105 12.81 -15.22 -2.72
N PHE A 106 13.64 -14.55 -3.52
CA PHE A 106 14.29 -15.14 -4.69
C PHE A 106 15.64 -15.81 -4.36
N ALA A 107 16.30 -15.40 -3.27
CA ALA A 107 17.63 -15.89 -2.87
C ALA A 107 17.79 -17.42 -2.81
N PRO A 108 16.79 -18.22 -2.39
CA PRO A 108 16.93 -19.68 -2.40
C PRO A 108 17.01 -20.30 -3.81
N TYR A 109 16.76 -19.53 -4.86
CA TYR A 109 16.59 -20.01 -6.24
C TYR A 109 17.51 -19.31 -7.25
N ALA A 110 18.41 -18.44 -6.80
CA ALA A 110 19.29 -17.67 -7.67
C ALA A 110 20.68 -17.49 -7.06
N ASP A 111 21.74 -17.67 -7.86
CA ASP A 111 23.12 -17.48 -7.42
C ASP A 111 23.46 -16.01 -7.14
N CYS A 112 22.81 -15.11 -7.89
CA CYS A 112 22.98 -13.67 -7.81
C CYS A 112 21.64 -12.97 -7.97
N ILE A 113 21.49 -11.80 -7.34
CA ILE A 113 20.30 -10.96 -7.44
C ILE A 113 20.72 -9.57 -7.89
N TRP A 114 20.01 -9.05 -8.88
CA TRP A 114 20.16 -7.68 -9.37
C TRP A 114 18.91 -6.87 -9.06
N MET A 115 19.10 -5.74 -8.37
CA MET A 115 18.11 -4.69 -8.22
C MET A 115 18.44 -3.59 -9.22
N GLU A 116 17.60 -3.45 -10.25
CA GLU A 116 17.69 -2.34 -11.21
C GLU A 116 17.65 -0.98 -10.50
N THR A 117 18.43 -0.01 -10.99
CA THR A 117 18.53 1.34 -10.42
C THR A 117 18.26 2.38 -11.50
N GLY A 118 17.43 3.37 -11.18
CA GLY A 118 17.11 4.50 -12.08
C GLY A 118 17.33 5.85 -11.43
#